data_AF-A0A1C5DXM7-F1
#
_entry.id   AF-A0A1C5DXM7-F1
#
_cell.length_a   1.000
_cell.length_b   1.000
_cell.length_c   1.000
_cell.angle_alpha   90.00
_cell.angle_beta   90.00
_cell.angle_gamma   90.00
#
_symmetry.space_group_name_H-M   'P 1'
#
loop_
_entity.id
_entity.type
_entity.pdbx_description
1 polymer ?
#
loop_
_entity_poly.entity_id
_entity_poly.type
_entity_poly.pdbx_seq_one_letter_code
_entity_poly.pdbx_strand_id
1 'polypeptide(L)'
;MHHAATMLAGPGQVGPSAPQPPGPPGPPGIPQGGAPGPVPPNSHTSPPPAYGYPQAPTGQPTVGPGYQAVLRYRAPDGSEQQLIRRSAPGTPHPEWQMLHELRAMNVPPQQVIELHTELESCELPGGYCARMIRETWPQVRITSVAPYGTDHASRQQGMQHLLTHQGELHQVADGPARPAPVRAPLPQMPPAPPVPPEVIAQEMVQTFGPQGILRFDQRAVSRQGVPEAVARTLVWAGLPADFGPFFWAQPGQPVVPTLAELAAQRQVQAAPDAGSYLVMGSDFGRAICVQYGTANIVAVPVEAGSPAGGHGQSAAPQFVNTGLPEFQRSMALLGRMWRLRFGLNPEQAGRWTVDFQAQLVALDAAALASPESWWSVLLEQMWDGLI
;
A
#
# COMPACT_ATOMS: atom_id res chain seq x y z
N MET A 1 -10.17 -1.13 27.78
CA MET A 1 -10.54 -1.83 26.54
C MET A 1 -11.75 -1.12 25.93
N HIS A 2 -11.54 -0.05 25.16
CA HIS A 2 -12.63 0.63 24.45
C HIS A 2 -12.38 0.50 22.95
N HIS A 3 -13.20 -0.33 22.32
CA HIS A 3 -13.23 -0.52 20.87
C HIS A 3 -13.83 0.73 20.22
N ALA A 4 -13.10 1.34 19.29
CA ALA A 4 -13.63 2.35 18.39
C ALA A 4 -14.54 1.65 17.36
N ALA A 5 -15.80 2.08 17.30
CA ALA A 5 -16.77 1.59 16.35
C ALA A 5 -16.50 2.22 14.97
N THR A 6 -16.10 1.40 14.00
CA THR A 6 -16.07 1.76 12.58
C THR A 6 -17.51 1.91 12.08
N MET A 7 -17.93 3.13 11.78
CA MET A 7 -19.21 3.42 11.12
C MET A 7 -18.96 3.68 9.64
N LEU A 8 -19.50 2.83 8.75
CA LEU A 8 -19.69 3.16 7.34
C LEU A 8 -21.03 2.60 6.83
N ALA A 9 -21.69 3.45 6.05
CA ALA A 9 -23.08 3.35 5.58
C ALA A 9 -23.27 2.30 4.47
N GLY A 10 -24.50 1.76 4.39
CA GLY A 10 -24.87 0.63 3.54
C GLY A 10 -25.00 0.88 2.03
N PRO A 11 -25.22 -0.18 1.24
CA PRO A 11 -25.06 -0.15 -0.21
C PRO A 11 -26.30 0.36 -0.96
N GLY A 12 -26.07 1.23 -1.95
CA GLY A 12 -27.06 1.64 -2.95
C GLY A 12 -27.22 0.59 -4.06
N GLN A 13 -28.48 0.32 -4.42
CA GLN A 13 -28.91 -0.67 -5.42
C GLN A 13 -28.43 -0.34 -6.84
N VAL A 14 -28.01 -1.38 -7.57
CA VAL A 14 -27.73 -1.38 -9.01
C VAL A 14 -29.00 -1.73 -9.81
N GLY A 15 -29.28 -0.97 -10.87
CA GLY A 15 -30.31 -1.26 -11.87
C GLY A 15 -29.70 -1.76 -13.20
N PRO A 16 -30.38 -2.63 -13.97
CA PRO A 16 -29.79 -3.35 -15.10
C PRO A 16 -29.77 -2.56 -16.43
N SER A 17 -28.69 -2.74 -17.19
CA SER A 17 -28.41 -2.15 -18.50
C SER A 17 -29.04 -2.96 -19.65
N ALA A 18 -29.56 -2.27 -20.67
CA ALA A 18 -30.08 -2.87 -21.92
C ALA A 18 -29.02 -2.86 -23.06
N PRO A 19 -29.11 -3.76 -24.07
CA PRO A 19 -28.06 -3.97 -25.07
C PRO A 19 -28.22 -3.08 -26.33
N GLN A 20 -27.10 -2.66 -26.93
CA GLN A 20 -27.07 -2.00 -28.25
C GLN A 20 -26.58 -2.95 -29.38
N PRO A 21 -26.98 -2.73 -30.64
CA PRO A 21 -26.78 -3.66 -31.76
C PRO A 21 -25.48 -3.40 -32.57
N PRO A 22 -25.06 -4.35 -33.44
CA PRO A 22 -23.75 -4.34 -34.11
C PRO A 22 -23.72 -3.49 -35.40
N GLY A 23 -22.55 -2.90 -35.67
CA GLY A 23 -22.25 -2.14 -36.90
C GLY A 23 -21.76 -3.00 -38.08
N PRO A 24 -21.81 -2.47 -39.32
CA PRO A 24 -21.61 -3.23 -40.56
C PRO A 24 -20.14 -3.43 -40.98
N PRO A 25 -19.83 -4.41 -41.85
CA PRO A 25 -18.48 -4.82 -42.22
C PRO A 25 -17.84 -3.98 -43.33
N GLY A 26 -16.52 -3.80 -43.26
CA GLY A 26 -15.69 -3.13 -44.28
C GLY A 26 -15.20 -4.07 -45.41
N PRO A 27 -14.82 -3.53 -46.58
CA PRO A 27 -14.55 -4.31 -47.80
C PRO A 27 -13.10 -4.83 -47.93
N PRO A 28 -12.83 -5.82 -48.82
CA PRO A 28 -11.55 -6.54 -48.91
C PRO A 28 -10.70 -6.26 -50.17
N GLY A 29 -9.40 -6.60 -50.09
CA GLY A 29 -8.46 -6.78 -51.22
C GLY A 29 -7.27 -5.82 -51.19
N ILE A 30 -6.02 -6.14 -51.56
CA ILE A 30 -5.41 -7.23 -52.36
C ILE A 30 -3.85 -7.18 -52.19
N PRO A 31 -3.10 -8.26 -52.50
CA PRO A 31 -1.65 -8.40 -52.22
C PRO A 31 -0.75 -8.35 -53.49
N GLN A 32 0.53 -7.97 -53.34
CA GLN A 32 1.68 -8.22 -54.26
C GLN A 32 2.96 -7.60 -53.64
N GLY A 33 4.19 -8.09 -53.72
CA GLY A 33 4.82 -9.20 -54.44
C GLY A 33 6.15 -8.75 -55.11
N GLY A 34 7.30 -9.31 -54.68
CA GLY A 34 8.63 -9.30 -55.39
C GLY A 34 9.69 -8.32 -54.84
N ALA A 35 11.01 -8.52 -54.89
CA ALA A 35 11.97 -9.58 -55.26
C ALA A 35 13.40 -9.09 -54.79
N PRO A 36 14.49 -9.89 -54.85
CA PRO A 36 15.65 -9.81 -53.94
C PRO A 36 16.90 -9.05 -54.47
N GLY A 37 17.77 -8.59 -53.56
CA GLY A 37 19.09 -7.99 -53.85
C GLY A 37 20.16 -8.34 -52.79
N PRO A 38 21.47 -8.23 -53.11
CA PRO A 38 22.53 -9.11 -52.57
C PRO A 38 23.30 -8.59 -51.34
N VAL A 39 23.90 -9.54 -50.62
CA VAL A 39 24.73 -9.43 -49.39
C VAL A 39 26.23 -9.22 -49.67
N PRO A 40 26.94 -8.47 -48.81
CA PRO A 40 28.37 -8.70 -48.49
C PRO A 40 28.62 -8.99 -46.99
N PRO A 41 29.83 -9.46 -46.62
CA PRO A 41 30.02 -10.46 -45.56
C PRO A 41 30.46 -9.95 -44.17
N ASN A 42 30.04 -10.70 -43.13
CA ASN A 42 30.65 -11.00 -41.82
C ASN A 42 31.66 -10.01 -41.21
N SER A 43 31.58 -9.60 -39.94
CA SER A 43 31.49 -10.44 -38.74
C SER A 43 31.45 -9.54 -37.51
N HIS A 44 30.61 -9.86 -36.52
CA HIS A 44 30.86 -9.78 -35.07
C HIS A 44 29.58 -10.27 -34.38
N THR A 45 29.62 -11.53 -33.95
CA THR A 45 28.56 -12.25 -33.26
C THR A 45 28.22 -11.56 -31.93
N SER A 46 27.08 -10.85 -31.89
CA SER A 46 26.39 -10.53 -30.65
C SER A 46 25.66 -11.79 -30.16
N PRO A 47 25.56 -12.04 -28.84
CA PRO A 47 24.83 -13.19 -28.32
C PRO A 47 23.35 -13.12 -28.75
N PRO A 48 22.68 -14.26 -28.98
CA PRO A 48 21.33 -14.28 -29.52
C PRO A 48 20.35 -13.61 -28.54
N PRO A 49 19.41 -12.78 -29.04
CA PRO A 49 18.35 -12.24 -28.20
C PRO A 49 17.49 -13.39 -27.68
N ALA A 50 17.24 -13.38 -26.37
CA ALA A 50 16.33 -14.32 -25.72
C ALA A 50 14.94 -14.21 -26.37
N TYR A 51 14.36 -15.36 -26.69
CA TYR A 51 13.01 -15.50 -27.21
C TYR A 51 11.98 -14.76 -26.33
N GLY A 52 11.23 -13.83 -26.92
CA GLY A 52 9.78 -13.79 -26.71
C GLY A 52 9.20 -12.96 -25.55
N TYR A 53 9.83 -11.88 -25.09
CA TYR A 53 9.10 -10.83 -24.37
C TYR A 53 9.16 -9.51 -25.17
N PRO A 54 8.03 -8.91 -25.57
CA PRO A 54 8.06 -7.57 -26.13
C PRO A 54 8.56 -6.60 -25.06
N GLN A 55 9.67 -5.91 -25.34
CA GLN A 55 10.02 -4.68 -24.64
C GLN A 55 8.90 -3.67 -24.91
N ALA A 56 8.14 -3.30 -23.87
CA ALA A 56 7.13 -2.24 -23.98
C ALA A 56 7.74 -0.89 -23.55
N PRO A 57 7.89 0.05 -24.51
CA PRO A 57 7.50 1.45 -24.26
C PRO A 57 6.73 1.98 -25.49
N THR A 58 5.59 2.69 -25.46
CA THR A 58 4.92 3.58 -24.50
C THR A 58 3.42 3.25 -24.46
N GLY A 59 2.98 2.53 -23.44
CA GLY A 59 1.56 2.28 -23.18
C GLY A 59 0.93 3.41 -22.38
N GLN A 60 -0.39 3.57 -22.50
CA GLN A 60 -1.15 4.34 -21.54
C GLN A 60 -0.86 3.80 -20.12
N PRO A 61 -0.59 4.65 -19.11
CA PRO A 61 -0.33 4.18 -17.76
C PRO A 61 -1.50 3.34 -17.25
N THR A 62 -1.18 2.13 -16.78
CA THR A 62 -2.16 1.11 -16.39
C THR A 62 -1.67 0.39 -15.14
N VAL A 63 -2.52 0.24 -14.12
CA VAL A 63 -2.19 -0.57 -12.94
C VAL A 63 -2.33 -2.06 -13.23
N GLY A 64 -1.59 -2.87 -12.47
CA GLY A 64 -1.59 -4.31 -12.57
C GLY A 64 -2.92 -4.94 -12.15
N PRO A 65 -3.06 -6.26 -12.37
CA PRO A 65 -4.31 -6.96 -12.17
C PRO A 65 -4.58 -7.27 -10.69
N GLY A 66 -3.64 -6.98 -9.79
CA GLY A 66 -3.72 -7.38 -8.41
C GLY A 66 -3.69 -8.90 -8.22
N TYR A 67 -4.21 -9.34 -7.08
CA TYR A 67 -4.27 -10.76 -6.71
C TYR A 67 -5.61 -11.14 -6.06
N GLN A 68 -5.87 -12.43 -6.04
CA GLN A 68 -7.01 -13.03 -5.37
C GLN A 68 -6.58 -13.79 -4.11
N ALA A 69 -7.46 -13.80 -3.11
CA ALA A 69 -7.41 -14.69 -1.97
C ALA A 69 -8.71 -15.50 -1.88
N VAL A 70 -8.61 -16.72 -1.34
CA VAL A 70 -9.73 -17.62 -1.05
C VAL A 70 -9.59 -18.08 0.40
N LEU A 71 -10.62 -17.82 1.21
CA LEU A 71 -10.68 -18.18 2.61
C LEU A 71 -11.79 -19.21 2.85
N ARG A 72 -11.48 -20.28 3.57
CA ARG A 72 -12.44 -21.28 4.04
C ARG A 72 -12.75 -21.05 5.51
N TYR A 73 -14.03 -21.06 5.85
CA TYR A 73 -14.49 -20.94 7.23
C TYR A 73 -15.69 -21.85 7.50
N ARG A 74 -15.97 -22.09 8.77
CA ARG A 74 -17.18 -22.79 9.20
C ARG A 74 -18.29 -21.80 9.54
N ALA A 75 -19.43 -21.92 8.88
CA ALA A 75 -20.61 -21.11 9.14
C ALA A 75 -21.30 -21.54 10.46
N PRO A 76 -22.24 -20.71 10.99
CA PRO A 76 -22.92 -21.03 12.25
C PRO A 76 -23.72 -22.35 12.24
N ASP A 77 -24.14 -22.81 11.07
CA ASP A 77 -24.83 -24.09 10.87
C ASP A 77 -23.87 -25.31 10.81
N GLY A 78 -22.57 -25.07 10.95
CA GLY A 78 -21.52 -26.08 10.90
C GLY A 78 -21.03 -26.42 9.49
N SER A 79 -21.64 -25.85 8.44
CA SER A 79 -21.20 -26.05 7.06
C SER A 79 -19.88 -25.33 6.77
N GLU A 80 -19.06 -25.89 5.90
CA GLU A 80 -17.88 -25.19 5.39
C GLU A 80 -18.27 -24.30 4.21
N GLN A 81 -17.89 -23.03 4.30
CA GLN A 81 -18.16 -22.00 3.30
C GLN A 81 -16.84 -21.42 2.78
N GLN A 82 -16.91 -20.81 1.60
CA GLN A 82 -15.77 -20.12 0.98
C GLN A 82 -16.07 -18.65 0.79
N LEU A 83 -15.06 -17.82 1.04
CA LEU A 83 -15.08 -16.39 0.75
C LEU A 83 -13.93 -16.07 -0.20
N ILE A 84 -14.25 -15.41 -1.31
CA ILE A 84 -13.28 -15.04 -2.35
C ILE A 84 -13.21 -13.52 -2.41
N ARG A 85 -12.02 -12.94 -2.30
CA ARG A 85 -11.80 -11.49 -2.46
C ARG A 85 -10.61 -11.23 -3.38
N ARG A 86 -10.65 -10.08 -4.05
CA ARG A 86 -9.63 -9.64 -4.99
C ARG A 86 -9.20 -8.23 -4.63
N SER A 87 -7.92 -7.93 -4.80
CA SER A 87 -7.44 -6.56 -4.67
C SER A 87 -8.01 -5.70 -5.79
N ALA A 88 -8.23 -4.44 -5.48
CA ALA A 88 -8.74 -3.46 -6.42
C ALA A 88 -8.30 -2.06 -5.99
N PRO A 89 -8.17 -1.10 -6.93
CA PRO A 89 -7.84 0.28 -6.59
C PRO A 89 -8.79 0.88 -5.55
N GLY A 90 -8.23 1.52 -4.53
CA GLY A 90 -8.97 2.17 -3.45
C GLY A 90 -9.58 1.21 -2.44
N THR A 91 -9.14 -0.06 -2.43
CA THR A 91 -9.58 -1.08 -1.47
C THR A 91 -8.38 -1.65 -0.73
N PRO A 92 -8.51 -2.06 0.54
CA PRO A 92 -7.42 -2.73 1.23
C PRO A 92 -7.15 -4.10 0.60
N HIS A 93 -6.02 -4.72 0.96
CA HIS A 93 -5.69 -6.08 0.54
C HIS A 93 -6.84 -7.08 0.80
N PRO A 94 -7.03 -8.11 -0.05
CA PRO A 94 -8.04 -9.16 0.09
C PRO A 94 -8.19 -9.71 1.52
N GLU A 95 -7.10 -9.91 2.25
CA GLU A 95 -7.11 -10.46 3.60
C GLU A 95 -7.81 -9.53 4.60
N TRP A 96 -7.59 -8.21 4.47
CA TRP A 96 -8.33 -7.21 5.24
C TRP A 96 -9.80 -7.14 4.82
N GLN A 97 -10.10 -7.22 3.52
CA GLN A 97 -11.49 -7.28 3.04
C GLN A 97 -12.23 -8.48 3.65
N MET A 98 -11.59 -9.66 3.66
CA MET A 98 -12.12 -10.88 4.25
C MET A 98 -12.31 -10.75 5.76
N LEU A 99 -11.35 -10.15 6.47
CA LEU A 99 -11.49 -9.89 7.91
C LEU A 99 -12.74 -9.08 8.22
N HIS A 100 -12.94 -7.98 7.49
CA HIS A 100 -14.08 -7.09 7.70
C HIS A 100 -15.41 -7.80 7.42
N GLU A 101 -15.46 -8.62 6.37
CA GLU A 101 -16.67 -9.33 6.01
C GLU A 101 -17.01 -10.49 6.94
N LEU A 102 -16.02 -11.28 7.37
CA LEU A 102 -16.24 -12.30 8.38
C LEU A 102 -16.78 -11.69 9.68
N ARG A 103 -16.25 -10.52 10.08
CA ARG A 103 -16.79 -9.76 11.22
C ARG A 103 -18.23 -9.30 10.97
N ALA A 104 -18.54 -8.80 9.78
CA ALA A 104 -19.91 -8.39 9.42
C ALA A 104 -20.89 -9.58 9.43
N MET A 105 -20.43 -10.78 9.07
CA MET A 105 -21.20 -12.02 9.14
C MET A 105 -21.22 -12.65 10.54
N ASN A 106 -20.58 -12.03 11.54
CA ASN A 106 -20.39 -12.56 12.89
C ASN A 106 -19.72 -13.95 12.94
N VAL A 107 -18.83 -14.23 11.98
CA VAL A 107 -18.02 -15.46 11.98
C VAL A 107 -16.88 -15.30 12.99
N PRO A 108 -16.80 -16.14 14.03
CA PRO A 108 -15.71 -16.06 15.01
C PRO A 108 -14.35 -16.39 14.37
N PRO A 109 -13.25 -15.76 14.81
CA PRO A 109 -11.91 -16.02 14.27
C PRO A 109 -11.50 -17.49 14.31
N GLN A 110 -11.97 -18.26 15.30
CA GLN A 110 -11.68 -19.68 15.48
C GLN A 110 -12.33 -20.57 14.40
N GLN A 111 -13.32 -20.04 13.67
CA GLN A 111 -13.99 -20.77 12.59
C GLN A 111 -13.28 -20.60 11.25
N VAL A 112 -12.24 -19.79 11.15
CA VAL A 112 -11.41 -19.66 9.94
C VAL A 112 -10.44 -20.84 9.88
N ILE A 113 -10.42 -21.55 8.74
CA ILE A 113 -9.78 -22.86 8.57
C ILE A 113 -8.54 -22.75 7.67
N GLU A 114 -8.72 -22.17 6.48
CA GLU A 114 -7.68 -22.11 5.45
C GLU A 114 -7.73 -20.77 4.72
N LEU A 115 -6.57 -20.25 4.36
CA LEU A 115 -6.38 -19.08 3.51
C LEU A 115 -5.39 -19.44 2.41
N HIS A 116 -5.85 -19.34 1.16
CA HIS A 116 -5.02 -19.48 -0.04
C HIS A 116 -4.93 -18.15 -0.76
N THR A 117 -3.73 -17.69 -1.10
CA THR A 117 -3.49 -16.42 -1.82
C THR A 117 -2.68 -16.64 -3.10
N GLU A 118 -2.96 -15.89 -4.16
CA GLU A 118 -2.10 -15.96 -5.36
C GLU A 118 -0.71 -15.34 -5.08
N LEU A 119 -0.63 -14.37 -4.18
CA LEU A 119 0.60 -13.72 -3.72
C LEU A 119 0.71 -13.82 -2.20
N GLU A 120 1.88 -14.17 -1.67
CA GLU A 120 2.12 -14.26 -0.23
C GLU A 120 1.68 -12.99 0.52
N SER A 121 0.94 -13.17 1.62
CA SER A 121 0.44 -12.08 2.46
C SER A 121 1.58 -11.17 2.93
N CYS A 122 1.47 -9.87 2.64
CA CYS A 122 2.57 -8.93 2.82
C CYS A 122 2.96 -8.68 4.30
N GLU A 123 4.21 -8.28 4.52
CA GLU A 123 4.70 -7.62 5.76
C GLU A 123 5.12 -6.17 5.48
N LEU A 124 4.31 -5.46 4.69
CA LEU A 124 4.64 -4.15 4.14
C LEU A 124 3.67 -3.05 4.58
N PRO A 125 4.09 -1.77 4.51
CA PRO A 125 3.20 -0.62 4.58
C PRO A 125 1.97 -0.77 3.70
N GLY A 126 0.83 -0.24 4.14
CA GLY A 126 -0.41 -0.32 3.36
C GLY A 126 -1.19 -1.61 3.54
N GLY A 127 -0.66 -2.59 4.28
CA GLY A 127 -1.53 -3.57 4.89
C GLY A 127 -0.95 -4.86 5.45
N TYR A 128 0.27 -4.91 6.02
CA TYR A 128 0.80 -5.96 6.94
C TYR A 128 -0.08 -7.21 7.20
N CYS A 129 -0.41 -7.96 6.14
CA CYS A 129 -1.45 -8.98 6.13
C CYS A 129 -1.00 -10.17 6.95
N ALA A 130 0.26 -10.58 6.82
CA ALA A 130 0.79 -11.71 7.58
C ALA A 130 0.73 -11.46 9.09
N ARG A 131 1.02 -10.23 9.54
CA ARG A 131 0.86 -9.84 10.95
C ARG A 131 -0.61 -9.91 11.37
N MET A 132 -1.51 -9.31 10.61
CA MET A 132 -2.95 -9.30 10.89
C MET A 132 -3.49 -10.73 11.01
N ILE A 133 -3.11 -11.61 10.09
CA ILE A 133 -3.52 -13.01 10.09
C ILE A 133 -3.00 -13.72 11.34
N ARG A 134 -1.72 -13.57 11.69
CA ARG A 134 -1.15 -14.20 12.89
C ARG A 134 -1.86 -13.75 14.17
N GLU A 135 -2.20 -12.46 14.27
CA GLU A 135 -2.88 -11.90 15.44
C GLU A 135 -4.37 -12.27 15.50
N THR A 136 -5.03 -12.48 14.35
CA THR A 136 -6.48 -12.70 14.28
C THR A 136 -6.85 -14.17 14.13
N TRP A 137 -6.17 -14.91 13.25
CA TRP A 137 -6.47 -16.30 12.89
C TRP A 137 -5.25 -17.20 13.14
N PRO A 138 -4.78 -17.34 14.39
CA PRO A 138 -3.53 -18.06 14.69
C PRO A 138 -3.54 -19.54 14.27
N GLN A 139 -4.72 -20.13 14.09
CA GLN A 139 -4.88 -21.54 13.68
C GLN A 139 -5.03 -21.76 12.17
N VAL A 140 -5.11 -20.71 11.36
CA VAL A 140 -5.41 -20.85 9.92
C VAL A 140 -4.25 -21.51 9.18
N ARG A 141 -4.57 -22.43 8.27
CA ARG A 141 -3.60 -22.95 7.30
C ARG A 141 -3.41 -21.94 6.18
N ILE A 142 -2.20 -21.44 6.00
CA ILE A 142 -1.86 -20.47 4.94
C ILE A 142 -1.12 -21.18 3.82
N THR A 143 -1.51 -20.91 2.57
CA THR A 143 -0.77 -21.31 1.37
C THR A 143 -0.75 -20.14 0.38
N SER A 144 0.31 -20.02 -0.41
CA SER A 144 0.39 -19.04 -1.49
C SER A 144 0.99 -19.63 -2.76
N VAL A 145 0.67 -19.03 -3.92
CA VAL A 145 1.26 -19.43 -5.20
C VAL A 145 2.64 -18.80 -5.39
N ALA A 146 2.73 -17.48 -5.28
CA ALA A 146 4.00 -16.75 -5.40
C ALA A 146 4.50 -16.26 -4.03
N PRO A 147 5.79 -16.40 -3.70
CA PRO A 147 6.40 -15.67 -2.58
C PRO A 147 6.40 -14.17 -2.91
N TYR A 148 6.32 -13.31 -1.89
CA TYR A 148 6.34 -11.85 -2.09
C TYR A 148 7.53 -11.18 -1.42
N GLY A 149 7.89 -11.63 -0.22
CA GLY A 149 9.05 -11.12 0.51
C GLY A 149 8.91 -9.67 0.99
N THR A 150 10.03 -9.11 1.47
CA THR A 150 10.06 -7.81 2.16
C THR A 150 10.94 -6.77 1.50
N ASP A 151 11.92 -7.16 0.68
CA ASP A 151 12.80 -6.25 -0.06
C ASP A 151 12.36 -6.12 -1.52
N HIS A 152 12.78 -5.04 -2.19
CA HIS A 152 12.36 -4.69 -3.53
C HIS A 152 12.61 -5.81 -4.55
N ALA A 153 13.75 -6.50 -4.47
CA ALA A 153 14.07 -7.57 -5.41
C ALA A 153 13.10 -8.76 -5.25
N SER A 154 12.85 -9.19 -4.01
CA SER A 154 11.88 -10.24 -3.72
C SER A 154 10.46 -9.87 -4.17
N ARG A 155 10.04 -8.62 -3.97
CA ARG A 155 8.72 -8.12 -4.39
C ARG A 155 8.56 -8.10 -5.91
N GLN A 156 9.56 -7.63 -6.65
CA GLN A 156 9.52 -7.68 -8.13
C GLN A 156 9.46 -9.13 -8.64
N GLN A 157 10.22 -10.04 -8.02
CA GLN A 157 10.20 -11.46 -8.39
C GLN A 157 8.84 -12.10 -8.11
N GLY A 158 8.25 -11.81 -6.94
CA GLY A 158 6.92 -12.29 -6.56
C GLY A 158 5.84 -11.82 -7.52
N MET A 159 5.85 -10.53 -7.87
CA MET A 159 4.93 -9.98 -8.86
C MET A 159 5.12 -10.58 -10.25
N GLN A 160 6.36 -10.80 -10.69
CA GLN A 160 6.62 -11.46 -11.97
C GLN A 160 6.07 -12.90 -11.98
N HIS A 161 6.26 -13.65 -10.90
CA HIS A 161 5.72 -15.01 -10.77
C HIS A 161 4.18 -15.02 -10.79
N LEU A 162 3.55 -14.09 -10.05
CA LEU A 162 2.10 -13.91 -10.06
C LEU A 162 1.57 -13.65 -11.48
N LEU A 163 2.18 -12.71 -12.21
CA LEU A 163 1.75 -12.35 -13.56
C LEU A 163 1.91 -13.51 -14.54
N THR A 164 3.02 -14.26 -14.45
CA THR A 164 3.23 -15.47 -15.25
C THR A 164 2.14 -16.51 -14.97
N HIS A 165 1.88 -16.80 -13.69
CA HIS A 165 0.85 -17.76 -13.28
C HIS A 165 -0.57 -17.35 -13.76
N GLN A 166 -0.92 -16.08 -13.62
CA GLN A 166 -2.20 -15.56 -14.10
C GLN A 166 -2.31 -15.63 -15.63
N GLY A 167 -1.21 -15.42 -16.35
CA GLY A 167 -1.14 -15.58 -17.80
C GLY A 167 -1.33 -17.03 -18.25
N GLU A 168 -0.75 -18.00 -17.53
CA GLU A 168 -0.95 -19.43 -17.78
C GLU A 168 -2.41 -19.85 -17.55
N LEU A 169 -3.01 -19.41 -16.44
CA LEU A 169 -4.43 -19.68 -16.15
C LEU A 169 -5.36 -19.10 -17.22
N HIS A 170 -5.05 -17.91 -17.76
CA HIS A 170 -5.80 -17.30 -18.86
C HIS A 170 -5.79 -18.19 -20.12
N GLN A 171 -4.61 -18.71 -20.50
CA GLN A 171 -4.46 -19.57 -21.68
C GLN A 171 -5.25 -20.87 -21.56
N VAL A 172 -5.42 -21.39 -20.34
CA VAL A 172 -6.10 -22.66 -20.09
C VAL A 172 -7.62 -22.47 -19.91
N ALA A 173 -8.06 -21.32 -19.39
CA ALA A 173 -9.45 -21.11 -18.97
C ALA A 173 -10.27 -20.17 -19.89
N ASP A 174 -9.72 -19.70 -21.02
CA ASP A 174 -10.35 -18.70 -21.93
C ASP A 174 -10.89 -17.45 -21.19
N GLY A 175 -10.27 -17.09 -20.05
CA GLY A 175 -10.67 -15.93 -19.25
C GLY A 175 -10.27 -14.60 -19.88
N PRO A 176 -10.63 -13.43 -19.30
CA PRO A 176 -10.11 -12.15 -19.77
C PRO A 176 -8.61 -12.02 -19.45
N ALA A 177 -7.82 -11.51 -20.41
CA ALA A 177 -6.39 -11.26 -20.23
C ALA A 177 -6.16 -10.25 -19.08
N ARG A 178 -5.16 -10.52 -18.23
CA ARG A 178 -4.77 -9.67 -17.11
C ARG A 178 -3.47 -8.94 -17.48
N PRO A 179 -3.52 -7.69 -17.96
CA PRO A 179 -2.32 -7.00 -18.43
C PRO A 179 -1.37 -6.71 -17.26
N ALA A 180 -0.07 -6.81 -17.54
CA ALA A 180 0.97 -6.37 -16.62
C ALA A 180 0.89 -4.85 -16.39
N PRO A 181 1.33 -4.35 -15.22
CA PRO A 181 1.35 -2.92 -14.96
C PRO A 181 2.27 -2.17 -15.94
N VAL A 182 1.80 -1.02 -16.43
CA VAL A 182 2.59 -0.06 -17.22
C VAL A 182 2.87 1.14 -16.31
N ARG A 183 3.97 1.04 -15.55
CA ARG A 183 4.36 2.06 -14.56
C ARG A 183 4.94 3.29 -15.25
N ALA A 184 4.46 4.47 -14.88
CA ALA A 184 5.07 5.72 -15.31
C ALA A 184 6.32 6.04 -14.46
N PRO A 185 7.41 6.57 -15.05
CA PRO A 185 8.56 7.01 -14.28
C PRO A 185 8.18 8.15 -13.33
N LEU A 186 8.96 8.33 -12.27
CA LEU A 186 8.80 9.47 -11.36
C LEU A 186 9.03 10.78 -12.14
N PRO A 187 8.08 11.73 -12.12
CA PRO A 187 8.25 13.01 -12.79
C PRO A 187 9.24 13.89 -12.03
N GLN A 188 9.87 14.81 -12.74
CA GLN A 188 10.59 15.92 -12.10
C GLN A 188 9.60 17.05 -11.83
N MET A 189 9.39 17.37 -10.55
CA MET A 189 8.46 18.43 -10.13
C MET A 189 9.20 19.49 -9.33
N PRO A 190 8.87 20.79 -9.50
CA PRO A 190 9.35 21.80 -8.58
C PRO A 190 8.79 21.52 -7.17
N PRO A 191 9.60 21.74 -6.11
CA PRO A 191 9.12 21.54 -4.74
C PRO A 191 7.98 22.51 -4.43
N ALA A 192 6.94 22.00 -3.78
CA ALA A 192 5.84 22.80 -3.29
C ALA A 192 6.36 23.79 -2.24
N PRO A 193 5.86 25.04 -2.21
CA PRO A 193 6.30 26.01 -1.23
C PRO A 193 5.96 25.51 0.19
N PRO A 194 6.83 25.76 1.18
CA PRO A 194 6.49 25.55 2.59
C PRO A 194 5.25 26.39 2.94
N VAL A 195 4.33 25.77 3.68
CA VAL A 195 3.09 26.43 4.13
C VAL A 195 3.06 26.49 5.65
N PRO A 196 2.42 27.50 6.24
CA PRO A 196 2.33 27.60 7.70
C PRO A 196 1.36 26.52 8.25
N PRO A 197 1.50 26.12 9.54
CA PRO A 197 0.71 25.05 10.14
C PRO A 197 -0.80 25.22 10.03
N GLU A 198 -1.30 26.45 9.97
CA GLU A 198 -2.72 26.78 9.82
C GLU A 198 -3.28 26.32 8.47
N VAL A 199 -2.48 26.42 7.39
CA VAL A 199 -2.86 25.93 6.06
C VAL A 199 -2.88 24.40 6.07
N ILE A 200 -1.90 23.76 6.70
CA ILE A 200 -1.89 22.30 6.86
C ILE A 200 -3.11 21.84 7.66
N ALA A 201 -3.46 22.56 8.73
CA ALA A 201 -4.66 22.28 9.50
C ALA A 201 -5.94 22.33 8.65
N GLN A 202 -6.03 23.28 7.72
CA GLN A 202 -7.15 23.36 6.76
C GLN A 202 -7.15 22.18 5.79
N GLU A 203 -6.00 21.84 5.20
CA GLU A 203 -5.87 20.66 4.32
C GLU A 203 -6.30 19.37 5.04
N MET A 204 -5.88 19.21 6.30
CA MET A 204 -6.23 18.06 7.14
C MET A 204 -7.73 18.01 7.45
N VAL A 205 -8.35 19.14 7.81
CA VAL A 205 -9.79 19.20 8.10
C VAL A 205 -10.62 18.94 6.85
N GLN A 206 -10.18 19.43 5.68
CA GLN A 206 -10.84 19.15 4.42
C GLN A 206 -10.82 17.66 4.07
N THR A 207 -9.73 16.96 4.38
CA THR A 207 -9.59 15.53 4.07
C THR A 207 -10.29 14.63 5.09
N PHE A 208 -10.06 14.85 6.39
CA PHE A 208 -10.47 13.91 7.45
C PHE A 208 -11.67 14.40 8.28
N GLY A 209 -12.12 15.64 8.06
CA GLY A 209 -13.11 16.29 8.90
C GLY A 209 -12.53 16.70 10.27
N PRO A 210 -13.22 17.57 11.02
CA PRO A 210 -12.71 18.06 12.30
C PRO A 210 -12.65 16.97 13.38
N GLN A 211 -13.53 15.96 13.34
CA GLN A 211 -13.53 14.84 14.28
C GLN A 211 -12.50 13.76 13.93
N GLY A 212 -12.04 13.69 12.68
CA GLY A 212 -11.05 12.72 12.22
C GLY A 212 -9.61 13.13 12.50
N ILE A 213 -9.39 14.20 13.27
CA ILE A 213 -8.07 14.75 13.56
C ILE A 213 -7.78 14.64 15.06
N LEU A 214 -6.68 13.99 15.40
CA LEU A 214 -6.10 14.01 16.73
C LEU A 214 -5.21 15.26 16.87
N ARG A 215 -5.63 16.23 17.68
CA ARG A 215 -4.81 17.39 18.04
C ARG A 215 -4.13 17.19 19.40
N PHE A 216 -2.97 17.81 19.53
CA PHE A 216 -2.15 17.75 20.75
C PHE A 216 -2.26 19.06 21.51
N ASP A 217 -2.36 18.99 22.84
CA ASP A 217 -2.22 20.19 23.67
C ASP A 217 -0.73 20.54 23.87
N GLN A 218 -0.47 21.74 24.39
CA GLN A 218 0.90 22.22 24.61
C GLN A 218 1.70 21.35 25.59
N ARG A 219 1.02 20.71 26.56
CA ARG A 219 1.67 19.82 27.52
C ARG A 219 2.09 18.52 26.84
N ALA A 220 1.26 17.99 25.94
CA ALA A 220 1.54 16.75 25.23
C ALA A 220 2.85 16.84 24.42
N VAL A 221 3.16 18.02 23.88
CA VAL A 221 4.36 18.28 23.07
C VAL A 221 5.50 18.95 23.84
N SER A 222 5.39 19.13 25.15
CA SER A 222 6.39 19.84 25.97
C SER A 222 7.60 18.99 26.35
N ARG A 223 7.76 17.78 25.80
CA ARG A 223 8.90 16.91 26.10
C ARG A 223 10.19 17.57 25.61
N GLN A 224 11.24 17.50 26.44
CA GLN A 224 12.57 17.95 26.05
C GLN A 224 13.06 17.20 24.80
N GLY A 225 13.58 17.93 23.83
CA GLY A 225 14.08 17.37 22.57
C GLY A 225 13.05 17.30 21.44
N VAL A 226 11.77 17.61 21.68
CA VAL A 226 10.80 17.82 20.60
C VAL A 226 11.18 19.11 19.85
N PRO A 227 11.44 19.06 18.53
CA PRO A 227 11.70 20.28 17.75
C PRO A 227 10.49 21.22 17.77
N GLU A 228 10.71 22.54 17.86
CA GLU A 228 9.63 23.53 17.92
C GLU A 228 8.69 23.44 16.70
N ALA A 229 9.25 23.19 15.52
CA ALA A 229 8.47 22.98 14.30
C ALA A 229 7.51 21.79 14.41
N VAL A 230 7.93 20.69 15.06
CA VAL A 230 7.11 19.50 15.30
C VAL A 230 5.99 19.82 16.31
N ALA A 231 6.35 20.42 17.45
CA ALA A 231 5.39 20.80 18.49
C ALA A 231 4.30 21.73 17.94
N ARG A 232 4.70 22.81 17.26
CA ARG A 232 3.77 23.78 16.66
C ARG A 232 2.83 23.11 15.65
N THR A 233 3.37 22.23 14.82
CA THR A 233 2.61 21.55 13.77
C THR A 233 1.60 20.54 14.34
N LEU A 234 1.95 19.82 15.42
CA LEU A 234 1.02 18.91 16.12
C LEU A 234 -0.12 19.64 16.83
N VAL A 235 0.15 20.82 17.41
CA VAL A 235 -0.87 21.62 18.10
C VAL A 235 -1.88 22.22 17.12
N TRP A 236 -1.41 22.78 16.01
CA TRP A 236 -2.27 23.45 15.03
C TRP A 236 -2.95 22.46 14.07
N ALA A 237 -2.17 21.63 13.39
CA ALA A 237 -2.66 20.76 12.33
C ALA A 237 -3.13 19.39 12.84
N GLY A 238 -2.50 18.85 13.89
CA GLY A 238 -2.80 17.52 14.40
C GLY A 238 -2.43 16.40 13.43
N LEU A 239 -2.92 15.19 13.67
CA LEU A 239 -2.69 14.00 12.84
C LEU A 239 -4.03 13.35 12.45
N PRO A 240 -4.11 12.59 11.33
CA PRO A 240 -5.28 11.77 11.08
C PRO A 240 -5.45 10.80 12.27
N ALA A 241 -6.59 10.85 12.95
CA ALA A 241 -6.83 10.01 14.13
C ALA A 241 -6.84 8.52 13.75
N ASP A 242 -7.57 8.21 12.67
CA ASP A 242 -7.66 6.89 12.06
C ASP A 242 -7.73 7.06 10.54
N PHE A 243 -6.74 6.52 9.85
CA PHE A 243 -6.70 6.41 8.40
C PHE A 243 -6.16 5.03 8.01
N GLY A 244 -6.82 3.98 8.52
CA GLY A 244 -6.49 2.61 8.18
C GLY A 244 -6.63 2.29 6.67
N PRO A 245 -5.76 1.45 6.09
CA PRO A 245 -4.68 0.70 6.76
C PRO A 245 -3.36 1.48 6.92
N PHE A 246 -3.32 2.76 6.58
CA PHE A 246 -2.07 3.52 6.44
C PHE A 246 -1.54 4.07 7.77
N PHE A 247 -2.43 4.56 8.64
CA PHE A 247 -2.00 5.26 9.84
C PHE A 247 -3.07 5.34 10.93
N TRP A 248 -2.63 5.18 12.18
CA TRP A 248 -3.40 5.46 13.40
C TRP A 248 -2.55 6.32 14.33
N ALA A 249 -3.07 7.48 14.74
CA ALA A 249 -2.32 8.41 15.57
C ALA A 249 -2.17 7.91 17.02
N GLN A 250 -1.00 8.16 17.61
CA GLN A 250 -0.69 7.87 19.01
C GLN A 250 -1.10 9.08 19.88
N PRO A 251 -2.00 8.90 20.87
CA PRO A 251 -2.30 9.94 21.84
C PRO A 251 -1.08 10.32 22.68
N GLY A 252 -0.87 11.63 22.86
CA GLY A 252 0.20 12.18 23.72
C GLY A 252 -0.26 12.38 25.16
N GLN A 253 -0.52 11.30 25.91
CA GLN A 253 -0.95 11.40 27.32
C GLN A 253 0.07 10.75 28.28
N PRO A 254 0.67 11.50 29.23
CA PRO A 254 0.60 12.96 29.41
C PRO A 254 1.48 13.74 28.41
N VAL A 255 2.38 13.04 27.71
CA VAL A 255 3.31 13.56 26.68
C VAL A 255 3.45 12.52 25.57
N VAL A 256 3.84 12.95 24.37
CA VAL A 256 4.10 12.04 23.22
C VAL A 256 5.24 11.07 23.56
N PRO A 257 4.99 9.75 23.65
CA PRO A 257 5.96 8.80 24.18
C PRO A 257 7.15 8.59 23.23
N THR A 258 8.28 8.18 23.80
CA THR A 258 9.38 7.60 22.99
C THR A 258 9.05 6.16 22.59
N LEU A 259 9.73 5.62 21.58
CA LEU A 259 9.57 4.22 21.20
C LEU A 259 9.99 3.28 22.33
N ALA A 260 11.00 3.64 23.12
CA ALA A 260 11.40 2.88 24.32
C ALA A 260 10.29 2.84 25.38
N GLU A 261 9.59 3.95 25.61
CA GLU A 261 8.45 4.01 26.53
C GLU A 261 7.26 3.20 26.02
N LEU A 262 6.98 3.26 24.71
CA LEU A 262 5.94 2.44 24.09
C LEU A 262 6.26 0.95 24.20
N ALA A 263 7.52 0.56 23.97
CA ALA A 263 7.97 -0.82 24.12
C ALA A 263 7.83 -1.31 25.58
N ALA A 264 8.21 -0.47 26.56
CA ALA A 264 8.01 -0.77 27.97
C ALA A 264 6.52 -0.94 28.34
N GLN A 265 5.64 -0.09 27.80
CA GLN A 265 4.19 -0.21 27.99
C GLN A 265 3.62 -1.51 27.39
N ARG A 266 4.16 -1.95 26.25
CA ARG A 266 3.79 -3.22 25.59
C ARG A 266 4.50 -4.43 26.19
N GLN A 267 5.40 -4.24 27.15
CA GLN A 267 6.22 -5.29 27.77
C GLN A 267 7.06 -6.08 26.75
N VAL A 268 7.59 -5.37 25.74
CA VAL A 268 8.45 -5.96 24.70
C VAL A 268 9.86 -5.39 24.78
N GLN A 269 10.83 -6.18 24.31
CA GLN A 269 12.23 -5.75 24.28
C GLN A 269 12.43 -4.66 23.23
N ALA A 270 12.87 -3.48 23.67
CA ALA A 270 13.19 -2.36 22.78
C ALA A 270 14.59 -2.50 22.15
N ALA A 271 14.77 -1.92 20.97
CA ALA A 271 16.09 -1.74 20.37
C ALA A 271 16.93 -0.72 21.19
N PRO A 272 18.27 -0.80 21.18
CA PRO A 272 19.12 0.10 21.96
C PRO A 272 18.91 1.59 21.65
N ASP A 273 18.55 1.92 20.42
CA ASP A 273 18.32 3.29 19.94
C ASP A 273 16.85 3.75 20.07
N ALA A 274 15.95 2.95 20.66
CA ALA A 274 14.52 3.25 20.74
C ALA A 274 14.19 4.58 21.47
N GLY A 275 15.08 5.07 22.34
CA GLY A 275 14.92 6.39 22.99
C GLY A 275 15.01 7.58 22.03
N SER A 276 15.53 7.37 20.81
CA SER A 276 15.76 8.42 19.80
C SER A 276 14.57 8.70 18.89
N TYR A 277 13.43 8.03 19.12
CA TYR A 277 12.25 8.09 18.28
C TYR A 277 11.03 8.50 19.09
N LEU A 278 10.36 9.59 18.70
CA LEU A 278 9.08 10.02 19.26
C LEU A 278 7.92 9.44 18.46
N VAL A 279 7.01 8.72 19.11
CA VAL A 279 5.94 7.99 18.43
C VAL A 279 4.78 8.92 18.08
N MET A 280 4.55 9.13 16.78
CA MET A 280 3.40 9.88 16.26
C MET A 280 2.18 8.98 16.04
N GLY A 281 2.41 7.70 15.77
CA GLY A 281 1.35 6.74 15.47
C GLY A 281 1.91 5.39 15.03
N SER A 282 1.10 4.63 14.31
CA SER A 282 1.46 3.33 13.77
C SER A 282 0.83 3.13 12.40
N ASP A 283 1.50 2.40 11.52
CA ASP A 283 0.96 1.87 10.26
C ASP A 283 0.51 0.40 10.42
N PHE A 284 0.09 0.03 11.64
CA PHE A 284 -0.20 -1.33 12.13
C PHE A 284 1.03 -2.22 12.33
N GLY A 285 1.99 -2.24 11.40
CA GLY A 285 3.18 -3.08 11.50
C GLY A 285 4.29 -2.46 12.34
N ARG A 286 4.52 -1.16 12.17
CA ARG A 286 5.62 -0.39 12.77
C ARG A 286 5.07 0.85 13.49
N ALA A 287 5.90 1.43 14.34
CA ALA A 287 5.65 2.76 14.89
C ALA A 287 6.13 3.81 13.88
N ILE A 288 5.28 4.80 13.59
CA ILE A 288 5.65 5.98 12.81
C ILE A 288 6.14 7.04 13.78
N CYS A 289 7.38 7.46 13.60
CA CYS A 289 8.10 8.25 14.58
C CYS A 289 8.76 9.49 13.97
N VAL A 290 8.91 10.54 14.78
CA VAL A 290 9.89 11.61 14.53
C VAL A 290 11.23 11.16 15.08
N GLN A 291 12.28 11.19 14.25
CA GLN A 291 13.65 10.88 14.64
C GLN A 291 14.34 12.12 15.26
N TYR A 292 14.98 11.95 16.42
CA TYR A 292 15.80 13.01 17.01
C TYR A 292 17.04 13.35 16.16
N GLY A 293 17.41 14.63 16.19
CA GLY A 293 18.54 15.17 15.42
C GLY A 293 18.18 15.58 14.00
N THR A 294 17.36 14.81 13.29
CA THR A 294 16.97 15.08 11.89
C THR A 294 15.55 15.63 11.75
N ALA A 295 14.66 15.32 12.70
CA ALA A 295 13.21 15.56 12.61
C ALA A 295 12.51 14.83 11.44
N ASN A 296 13.20 13.87 10.80
CA ASN A 296 12.61 13.02 9.77
C ASN A 296 11.49 12.15 10.36
N ILE A 297 10.51 11.81 9.53
CA ILE A 297 9.52 10.79 9.84
C ILE A 297 10.04 9.43 9.35
N VAL A 298 10.04 8.45 10.25
CA VAL A 298 10.55 7.10 10.02
C VAL A 298 9.60 6.04 10.58
N ALA A 299 9.53 4.88 9.93
CA ALA A 299 8.79 3.71 10.43
C ALA A 299 9.76 2.70 11.07
N VAL A 300 9.59 2.45 12.37
CA VAL A 300 10.52 1.66 13.21
C VAL A 300 9.76 0.52 13.89
N PRO A 301 10.30 -0.72 13.96
CA PRO A 301 9.67 -1.78 14.72
C PRO A 301 9.69 -1.42 16.20
N VAL A 302 8.61 -1.75 16.92
CA VAL A 302 8.57 -1.55 18.38
C VAL A 302 9.40 -2.61 19.10
N GLU A 303 9.42 -3.83 18.57
CA GLU A 303 10.12 -4.99 19.13
C GLU A 303 11.50 -5.13 18.48
N ALA A 304 12.52 -5.40 19.29
CA ALA A 304 13.87 -5.68 18.80
C ALA A 304 13.92 -7.04 18.10
N GLY A 305 14.28 -7.03 16.82
CA GLY A 305 14.35 -8.23 15.98
C GLY A 305 13.05 -8.49 15.21
N SER A 306 13.16 -8.72 13.89
CA SER A 306 12.05 -9.23 13.10
C SER A 306 11.84 -10.73 13.38
N PRO A 307 10.63 -11.28 13.18
CA PRO A 307 10.44 -12.73 13.08
C PRO A 307 11.34 -13.37 12.00
N ALA A 308 11.68 -12.59 10.96
CA ALA A 308 12.52 -12.99 9.82
C ALA A 308 14.03 -12.67 9.99
N GLY A 309 14.48 -12.12 11.12
CA GLY A 309 15.87 -11.68 11.32
C GLY A 309 16.36 -12.02 12.72
N GLY A 310 17.58 -12.59 12.81
CA GLY A 310 18.15 -13.13 14.05
C GLY A 310 18.04 -12.17 15.26
N HIS A 311 17.81 -12.77 16.43
CA HIS A 311 17.66 -12.07 17.70
C HIS A 311 18.82 -11.08 17.94
N GLY A 312 18.51 -9.78 18.06
CA GLY A 312 19.43 -8.75 18.56
C GLY A 312 19.90 -7.67 17.59
N GLN A 313 19.49 -7.65 16.33
CA GLN A 313 19.81 -6.54 15.41
C GLN A 313 18.70 -5.48 15.43
N SER A 314 19.07 -4.20 15.61
CA SER A 314 18.16 -3.07 15.39
C SER A 314 17.84 -3.01 13.89
N ALA A 315 16.58 -3.20 13.51
CA ALA A 315 16.18 -3.07 12.12
C ALA A 315 16.30 -1.60 11.73
N ALA A 316 16.93 -1.33 10.58
CA ALA A 316 17.08 0.04 10.09
C ALA A 316 15.71 0.75 10.02
N PRO A 317 15.61 1.99 10.51
CA PRO A 317 14.41 2.82 10.33
C PRO A 317 14.09 2.96 8.85
N GLN A 318 12.84 2.71 8.48
CA GLN A 318 12.37 2.93 7.12
C GLN A 318 12.03 4.41 6.95
N PHE A 319 12.62 5.08 5.96
CA PHE A 319 12.33 6.49 5.71
C PHE A 319 10.88 6.69 5.23
N VAL A 320 10.20 7.70 5.78
CA VAL A 320 8.82 8.07 5.40
C VAL A 320 8.82 9.47 4.79
N ASN A 321 9.20 10.50 5.56
CA ASN A 321 9.23 11.88 5.07
C ASN A 321 10.38 12.67 5.71
N THR A 322 10.77 13.76 5.05
CA THR A 322 11.77 14.72 5.55
C THR A 322 11.31 15.48 6.79
N GLY A 323 10.00 15.56 7.03
CA GLY A 323 9.46 16.24 8.19
C GLY A 323 7.98 15.95 8.43
N LEU A 324 7.51 16.40 9.59
CA LEU A 324 6.11 16.27 9.98
C LEU A 324 5.14 17.05 9.06
N PRO A 325 5.43 18.29 8.62
CA PRO A 325 4.59 18.99 7.64
C PRO A 325 4.42 18.19 6.35
N GLU A 326 5.50 17.66 5.79
CA GLU A 326 5.50 16.88 4.56
C GLU A 326 4.69 15.59 4.72
N PHE A 327 4.84 14.90 5.86
CA PHE A 327 4.04 13.72 6.20
C PHE A 327 2.54 14.02 6.29
N GLN A 328 2.14 15.09 6.98
CA GLN A 328 0.73 15.47 7.10
C GLN A 328 0.12 15.80 5.74
N ARG A 329 0.83 16.57 4.92
CA ARG A 329 0.35 16.94 3.58
C ARG A 329 0.28 15.74 2.65
N SER A 330 1.24 14.80 2.75
CA SER A 330 1.24 13.54 2.01
C SER A 330 0.08 12.62 2.46
N MET A 331 -0.22 12.57 3.76
CA MET A 331 -1.40 11.88 4.30
C MET A 331 -2.71 12.53 3.84
N ALA A 332 -2.80 13.85 3.87
CA ALA A 332 -3.95 14.58 3.36
C ALA A 332 -4.16 14.33 1.86
N LEU A 333 -3.07 14.29 1.07
CA LEU A 333 -3.08 13.94 -0.34
C LEU A 333 -3.63 12.52 -0.56
N LEU A 334 -3.08 11.52 0.14
CA LEU A 334 -3.55 10.14 0.06
C LEU A 334 -5.02 10.03 0.46
N GLY A 335 -5.43 10.68 1.55
CA GLY A 335 -6.81 10.67 2.04
C GLY A 335 -7.83 11.24 1.05
N ARG A 336 -7.49 12.32 0.32
CA ARG A 336 -8.38 12.90 -0.71
C ARG A 336 -8.63 11.94 -1.86
N MET A 337 -7.61 11.16 -2.24
CA MET A 337 -7.72 10.30 -3.42
C MET A 337 -8.17 8.88 -3.12
N TRP A 338 -7.87 8.36 -1.92
CA TRP A 338 -8.03 6.95 -1.60
C TRP A 338 -9.42 6.42 -1.93
N ARG A 339 -10.47 7.09 -1.43
CA ARG A 339 -11.87 6.69 -1.69
C ARG A 339 -12.31 6.89 -3.14
N LEU A 340 -11.66 7.81 -3.86
CA LEU A 340 -12.00 8.13 -5.25
C LEU A 340 -11.40 7.12 -6.24
N ARG A 341 -10.49 6.25 -5.79
CA ARG A 341 -9.94 5.16 -6.58
C ARG A 341 -10.89 3.96 -6.72
N PHE A 342 -11.91 3.88 -5.85
CA PHE A 342 -12.86 2.77 -5.87
C PHE A 342 -13.63 2.72 -7.19
N GLY A 343 -13.63 1.54 -7.83
CA GLY A 343 -14.34 1.30 -9.08
C GLY A 343 -13.68 1.86 -10.34
N LEU A 344 -12.47 2.45 -10.24
CA LEU A 344 -11.71 2.84 -11.41
C LEU A 344 -11.26 1.62 -12.21
N ASN A 345 -11.26 1.74 -13.54
CA ASN A 345 -10.61 0.76 -14.40
C ASN A 345 -9.08 0.89 -14.34
N PRO A 346 -8.31 -0.11 -14.82
CA PRO A 346 -6.86 -0.12 -14.70
C PRO A 346 -6.16 1.12 -15.27
N GLU A 347 -6.63 1.64 -16.40
CA GLU A 347 -6.08 2.83 -17.04
C GLU A 347 -6.39 4.13 -16.26
N GLN A 348 -7.61 4.24 -15.73
CA GLN A 348 -8.02 5.36 -14.89
C GLN A 348 -7.22 5.38 -13.60
N ALA A 349 -7.10 4.22 -12.94
CA ALA A 349 -6.28 4.06 -11.75
C ALA A 349 -4.81 4.38 -12.05
N GLY A 350 -4.30 3.99 -13.22
CA GLY A 350 -2.95 4.33 -13.68
C GLY A 350 -2.72 5.83 -13.77
N ARG A 351 -3.62 6.57 -14.42
CA ARG A 351 -3.57 8.05 -14.49
C ARG A 351 -3.59 8.70 -13.10
N TRP A 352 -4.48 8.24 -12.22
CA TRP A 352 -4.54 8.73 -10.84
C TRP A 352 -3.25 8.43 -10.06
N THR A 353 -2.63 7.27 -10.28
CA THR A 353 -1.34 6.94 -9.67
C THR A 353 -0.25 7.90 -10.19
N VAL A 354 -0.23 8.26 -11.49
CA VAL A 354 0.70 9.28 -12.02
C VAL A 354 0.52 10.63 -11.32
N ASP A 355 -0.72 11.09 -11.17
CA ASP A 355 -1.01 12.37 -10.51
C ASP A 355 -0.61 12.35 -9.03
N PHE A 356 -0.78 11.21 -8.35
CA PHE A 356 -0.31 11.01 -6.98
C PHE A 356 1.22 11.10 -6.90
N GLN A 357 1.95 10.43 -7.80
CA GLN A 357 3.40 10.52 -7.86
C GLN A 357 3.86 11.96 -8.02
N ALA A 358 3.28 12.71 -8.95
CA ALA A 358 3.67 14.08 -9.21
C ALA A 358 3.48 14.96 -7.97
N GLN A 359 2.34 14.86 -7.30
CA GLN A 359 2.06 15.63 -6.09
C GLN A 359 2.96 15.19 -4.92
N LEU A 360 3.23 13.90 -4.78
CA LEU A 360 4.09 13.39 -3.71
C LEU A 360 5.55 13.81 -3.91
N VAL A 361 6.07 13.80 -5.16
CA VAL A 361 7.40 14.35 -5.48
C VAL A 361 7.47 15.85 -5.17
N ALA A 362 6.43 16.61 -5.50
CA ALA A 362 6.39 18.04 -5.20
C ALA A 362 6.37 18.31 -3.69
N LEU A 363 5.69 17.47 -2.90
CA LEU A 363 5.66 17.59 -1.45
C LEU A 363 6.99 17.16 -0.81
N ASP A 364 7.55 16.03 -1.24
CA ASP A 364 8.75 15.45 -0.65
C ASP A 364 9.42 14.42 -1.59
N ALA A 365 10.31 14.89 -2.48
CA ALA A 365 11.03 14.00 -3.40
C ALA A 365 11.89 12.95 -2.68
N ALA A 366 12.37 13.22 -1.45
CA ALA A 366 13.20 12.27 -0.71
C ALA A 366 12.38 11.05 -0.24
N ALA A 367 11.06 11.20 -0.05
CA ALA A 367 10.15 10.11 0.29
C ALA A 367 10.10 9.00 -0.79
N LEU A 368 10.54 9.31 -2.01
CA LEU A 368 10.57 8.41 -3.17
C LEU A 368 12.00 8.13 -3.68
N ALA A 369 13.04 8.56 -2.94
CA ALA A 369 14.43 8.45 -3.38
C ALA A 369 14.99 7.02 -3.34
N SER A 370 14.35 6.13 -2.57
CA SER A 370 14.73 4.71 -2.47
C SER A 370 13.49 3.83 -2.66
N PRO A 371 13.61 2.66 -3.34
CA PRO A 371 12.51 1.70 -3.48
C PRO A 371 12.07 1.08 -2.15
N GLU A 372 12.88 1.21 -1.08
CA GLU A 372 12.52 0.75 0.26
C GLU A 372 11.87 1.83 1.12
N SER A 373 11.74 3.07 0.63
CA SER A 373 11.04 4.12 1.38
C SER A 373 9.57 3.76 1.52
N TRP A 374 8.95 4.16 2.62
CA TRP A 374 7.57 3.78 2.96
C TRP A 374 6.57 4.14 1.84
N TRP A 375 6.69 5.35 1.29
CA TRP A 375 5.85 5.80 0.18
C TRP A 375 6.15 5.10 -1.15
N SER A 376 7.43 4.76 -1.43
CA SER A 376 7.79 3.98 -2.62
C SER A 376 7.12 2.61 -2.60
N VAL A 377 7.05 1.96 -1.42
CA VAL A 377 6.40 0.65 -1.25
C VAL A 377 4.88 0.77 -1.44
N LEU A 378 4.24 1.82 -0.91
CA LEU A 378 2.81 2.06 -1.20
C LEU A 378 2.56 2.30 -2.68
N LEU A 379 3.40 3.11 -3.32
CA LEU A 379 3.27 3.46 -4.72
C LEU A 379 3.46 2.25 -5.64
N GLU A 380 4.43 1.39 -5.33
CA GLU A 380 4.61 0.09 -5.98
C GLU A 380 3.33 -0.76 -5.90
N GLN A 381 2.76 -0.91 -4.70
CA GLN A 381 1.52 -1.66 -4.50
C GLN A 381 0.32 -1.06 -5.25
N MET A 382 0.22 0.28 -5.35
CA MET A 382 -0.80 0.94 -6.18
C MET A 382 -0.60 0.64 -7.67
N TRP A 383 0.63 0.62 -8.16
CA TRP A 383 0.93 0.25 -9.53
C TRP A 383 0.62 -1.20 -9.83
N ASP A 384 0.84 -2.09 -8.87
CA ASP A 384 0.59 -3.52 -9.02
C ASP A 384 -0.89 -3.90 -8.89
N GLY A 385 -1.75 -2.94 -8.52
CA GLY A 385 -3.17 -3.15 -8.30
C GLY A 385 -3.46 -3.92 -7.00
N LEU A 386 -2.53 -3.86 -6.04
CA LEU A 386 -2.66 -4.50 -4.73
C LEU A 386 -3.51 -3.65 -3.78
N ILE A 387 -3.49 -2.31 -3.96
CA ILE A 387 -4.28 -1.32 -3.20
C ILE A 387 -4.92 -0.24 -4.08
#